data_AF-A0A2K3NE02-F1
#
_entry.id   AF-A0A2K3NE02-F1
#
_cell.length_a   1.000
_cell.length_b   1.000
_cell.length_c   1.000
_cell.angle_alpha   90.00
_cell.angle_beta   90.00
_cell.angle_gamma   90.00
#
_symmetry.space_group_name_H-M   'P 1'
#
loop_
_entity.id
_entity.type
_entity.pdbx_description
1 polymer ?
#
loop_
_entity_poly.entity_id
_entity_poly.type
_entity_poly.pdbx_seq_one_letter_code
_entity_poly.pdbx_strand_id
1 'polypeptide(L)'
;MLNEVEQDEDDGGMAGETFTDYRPAKLSIGPLHPDPIVETSSLSAVQPPEPTYDPKIKDELQCLKTLSCLQIETLVYACQRHLQHIQDGARAGFFIGDGAGVGKGRTVAGLIWENWHHGRKKALWISVGSDLKFDARRDLDDMGASCIEVHALNKLPYTKLDTKTVGVREGVIFLTYSSLIASSDKGRTRMQQLVQWCGSKFDGLIIFDECHKAKNLVPEKGKKSTRTGEAVLDIQ
;
A
#
# COMPACT_ATOMS: atom_id res chain seq x y z
N MET A 1 -20.37 -19.03 56.48
CA MET A 1 -19.45 -19.36 55.38
C MET A 1 -19.44 -18.16 54.46
N LEU A 2 -18.35 -17.41 54.52
CA LEU A 2 -18.09 -16.27 53.64
C LEU A 2 -17.43 -16.83 52.37
N ASN A 3 -17.97 -16.47 51.22
CA ASN A 3 -17.39 -16.80 49.93
C ASN A 3 -16.17 -15.91 49.71
N GLU A 4 -15.01 -16.54 49.51
CA GLU A 4 -13.82 -15.92 48.95
C GLU A 4 -14.08 -15.68 47.46
N VAL A 5 -14.00 -14.42 47.04
CA VAL A 5 -13.97 -14.03 45.63
C VAL A 5 -12.51 -13.78 45.32
N GLU A 6 -11.92 -14.65 44.51
CA GLU A 6 -10.59 -14.44 43.93
C GLU A 6 -10.61 -13.13 43.13
N GLN A 7 -9.66 -12.27 43.49
CA GLN A 7 -9.47 -10.94 42.92
C GLN A 7 -8.64 -11.14 41.66
N ASP A 8 -9.27 -11.09 40.49
CA ASP A 8 -8.55 -11.08 39.22
C ASP A 8 -7.65 -9.83 39.14
N GLU A 9 -6.36 -10.08 38.91
CA GLU A 9 -5.30 -9.08 38.87
C GLU A 9 -5.52 -8.08 37.72
N ASP A 10 -5.54 -6.80 38.11
CA ASP A 10 -5.52 -5.61 37.29
C ASP A 10 -4.19 -5.49 36.53
N ASP A 11 -4.14 -5.98 35.29
CA ASP A 11 -2.98 -5.81 34.41
C ASP A 11 -3.08 -4.47 33.64
N GLY A 12 -2.61 -3.41 34.30
CA GLY A 12 -1.58 -2.54 33.73
C GLY A 12 -1.91 -1.63 32.53
N GLY A 13 -3.18 -1.40 32.17
CA GLY A 13 -3.55 -0.41 31.16
C GLY A 13 -3.38 1.04 31.66
N MET A 14 -2.50 1.82 31.04
CA MET A 14 -2.27 3.23 31.38
C MET A 14 -3.60 4.02 31.39
N ALA A 15 -4.01 4.52 32.56
CA ALA A 15 -5.26 5.28 32.71
C ALA A 15 -5.24 6.55 31.85
N GLY A 16 -6.00 6.56 30.75
CA GLY A 16 -6.20 7.77 29.94
C GLY A 16 -6.65 7.57 28.49
N GLU A 17 -6.47 6.39 27.89
CA GLU A 17 -6.85 6.16 26.49
C GLU A 17 -8.08 5.24 26.39
N THR A 18 -9.27 5.85 26.31
CA THR A 18 -10.49 5.11 25.97
C THR A 18 -10.49 4.79 24.47
N PHE A 19 -10.59 3.52 24.11
CA PHE A 19 -10.76 3.07 22.73
C PHE A 19 -12.24 3.06 22.33
N THR A 20 -12.53 3.40 21.08
CA THR A 20 -13.89 3.37 20.50
C THR A 20 -13.89 2.43 19.28
N ASP A 21 -14.97 1.66 19.10
CA ASP A 21 -15.18 0.85 17.90
C ASP A 21 -15.18 1.74 16.65
N TYR A 22 -14.30 1.43 15.71
CA TYR A 22 -14.18 2.16 14.47
C TYR A 22 -15.16 1.64 13.42
N ARG A 23 -15.87 2.56 12.78
CA ARG A 23 -16.59 2.31 11.52
C ARG A 23 -16.48 3.55 10.62
N PRO A 24 -16.38 3.37 9.30
CA PRO A 24 -16.46 4.48 8.35
C PRO A 24 -17.68 5.36 8.64
N ALA A 25 -17.45 6.63 8.95
CA ALA A 25 -18.52 7.56 9.32
C ALA A 25 -19.32 8.06 8.11
N LYS A 26 -18.69 8.07 6.93
CA LYS A 26 -19.24 8.70 5.71
C LYS A 26 -19.48 7.76 4.54
N LEU A 27 -19.04 6.50 4.66
CA LEU A 27 -19.19 5.49 3.60
C LEU A 27 -19.92 4.26 4.12
N SER A 28 -20.94 3.82 3.38
CA SER A 28 -21.77 2.67 3.70
C SER A 28 -21.63 1.55 2.65
N ILE A 29 -20.39 1.26 2.24
CA ILE A 29 -20.08 0.24 1.23
C ILE A 29 -19.25 -0.88 1.87
N GLY A 30 -19.58 -2.12 1.52
CA GLY A 30 -18.84 -3.31 1.94
C GLY A 30 -19.27 -3.88 3.31
N PRO A 31 -18.85 -5.14 3.61
CA PRO A 31 -19.08 -5.77 4.90
C PRO A 31 -18.25 -5.12 6.02
N LEU A 32 -18.60 -5.40 7.27
CA LEU A 32 -17.74 -5.08 8.41
C LEU A 32 -16.40 -5.81 8.31
N HIS A 33 -15.35 -5.21 8.88
CA HIS A 33 -14.06 -5.87 9.01
C HIS A 33 -14.21 -7.15 9.87
N PRO A 34 -13.57 -8.27 9.51
CA PRO A 34 -13.71 -9.53 10.24
C PRO A 34 -13.25 -9.44 11.70
N ASP A 35 -12.17 -8.71 11.93
CA ASP A 35 -11.67 -8.41 13.27
C ASP A 35 -12.20 -7.06 13.78
N PRO A 36 -12.47 -6.92 15.09
CA PRO A 36 -12.83 -5.64 15.69
C PRO A 36 -11.74 -4.59 15.43
N ILE A 37 -12.12 -3.44 14.89
CA ILE A 37 -11.24 -2.30 14.69
C ILE A 37 -11.61 -1.24 15.71
N VAL A 38 -10.60 -0.67 16.35
CA VAL A 38 -10.77 0.40 17.32
C VAL A 38 -9.87 1.58 16.96
N GLU A 39 -10.29 2.76 17.38
CA GLU A 39 -9.48 3.97 17.35
C GLU A 39 -9.48 4.64 18.73
N THR A 40 -8.55 5.57 18.94
CA THR A 40 -8.53 6.36 20.17
C THR A 40 -9.71 7.34 20.18
N SER A 41 -10.28 7.60 21.36
CA SER A 41 -11.40 8.56 21.48
C SER A 41 -11.07 9.97 20.97
N SER A 42 -9.79 10.35 20.98
CA SER A 42 -9.33 11.62 20.43
C SER A 42 -9.40 11.65 18.89
N LEU A 43 -9.13 10.53 18.23
CA LEU A 43 -9.25 10.40 16.77
C LEU A 43 -10.73 10.37 16.34
N SER A 44 -11.58 9.64 17.08
CA SER A 44 -13.01 9.53 16.76
C SER A 44 -13.77 10.86 16.85
N ALA A 45 -13.24 11.83 17.61
CA ALA A 45 -13.80 13.17 17.71
C ALA A 45 -13.60 14.02 16.45
N VAL A 46 -12.69 13.63 15.55
CA VAL A 46 -12.38 14.36 14.32
C VAL A 46 -13.12 13.75 13.14
N GLN A 47 -13.92 14.57 12.47
CA GLN A 47 -14.64 14.11 11.28
C GLN A 47 -13.69 13.99 10.07
N PRO A 48 -13.71 12.86 9.32
CA PRO A 48 -12.92 12.73 8.11
C PRO A 48 -13.42 13.69 7.01
N PRO A 49 -12.63 13.99 5.97
CA PRO A 49 -13.09 14.79 4.84
C PRO A 49 -14.28 14.11 4.10
N GLU A 50 -15.07 14.85 3.33
CA GLU A 50 -16.15 14.25 2.54
C GLU A 50 -15.60 13.33 1.44
N PRO A 51 -16.14 12.09 1.31
CA PRO A 51 -15.84 11.23 0.18
C PRO A 51 -16.56 11.74 -1.08
N THR A 52 -15.80 12.01 -2.12
CA THR A 52 -16.26 12.55 -3.42
C THR A 52 -15.91 11.63 -4.59
N TYR A 53 -15.08 10.61 -4.34
CA TYR A 53 -14.67 9.65 -5.35
C TYR A 53 -15.63 8.46 -5.41
N ASP A 54 -16.09 8.12 -6.60
CA ASP A 54 -16.92 6.93 -6.86
C ASP A 54 -16.04 5.85 -7.53
N PRO A 55 -15.74 4.72 -6.86
CA PRO A 55 -14.85 3.69 -7.42
C PRO A 55 -15.40 3.06 -8.69
N LYS A 56 -14.54 2.86 -9.69
CA LYS A 56 -14.90 2.17 -10.93
C LYS A 56 -15.21 0.69 -10.69
N ILE A 57 -14.59 0.08 -9.68
CA ILE A 57 -14.85 -1.30 -9.24
C ILE A 57 -15.98 -1.42 -8.20
N LYS A 58 -16.79 -0.37 -7.97
CA LYS A 58 -17.80 -0.34 -6.89
C LYS A 58 -18.79 -1.50 -6.93
N ASP A 59 -19.31 -1.83 -8.11
CA ASP A 59 -20.29 -2.92 -8.26
C ASP A 59 -19.65 -4.28 -7.90
N GLU A 60 -18.39 -4.50 -8.29
CA GLU A 60 -17.63 -5.70 -7.93
C GLU A 60 -17.39 -5.77 -6.43
N LEU A 61 -17.01 -4.66 -5.79
CA LEU A 61 -16.82 -4.58 -4.34
C LEU A 61 -18.11 -4.91 -3.57
N GLN A 62 -19.27 -4.43 -4.05
CA GLN A 62 -20.56 -4.72 -3.41
C GLN A 62 -21.03 -6.16 -3.62
N CYS A 63 -20.83 -6.70 -4.82
CA CYS A 63 -21.24 -8.04 -5.18
C CYS A 63 -20.36 -9.11 -4.52
N LEU A 64 -19.05 -8.99 -4.70
CA LEU A 64 -18.07 -9.99 -4.27
C LEU A 64 -17.66 -9.83 -2.80
N LYS A 65 -17.84 -8.62 -2.22
CA LYS A 65 -17.49 -8.31 -0.82
C LYS A 65 -16.03 -8.64 -0.48
N THR A 66 -15.13 -8.42 -1.43
CA THR A 66 -13.69 -8.74 -1.33
C THR A 66 -12.94 -7.86 -0.32
N LEU A 67 -13.42 -6.64 -0.08
CA LEU A 67 -12.89 -5.70 0.91
C LEU A 67 -13.92 -5.34 1.96
N SER A 68 -13.46 -5.15 3.20
CA SER A 68 -14.27 -4.56 4.29
C SER A 68 -14.52 -3.07 4.08
N CYS A 69 -15.51 -2.52 4.79
CA CYS A 69 -15.87 -1.12 4.72
C CYS A 69 -14.71 -0.17 5.05
N LEU A 70 -13.87 -0.51 6.05
CA LEU A 70 -12.64 0.22 6.37
C LEU A 70 -11.69 0.29 5.17
N GLN A 71 -11.45 -0.85 4.53
CA GLN A 71 -10.52 -0.93 3.40
C GLN A 71 -11.07 -0.18 2.17
N ILE A 72 -12.39 -0.23 1.94
CA ILE A 72 -13.05 0.52 0.88
C ILE A 72 -12.98 2.02 1.14
N GLU A 73 -13.15 2.46 2.39
CA GLU A 73 -13.00 3.87 2.76
C GLU A 73 -11.58 4.38 2.46
N THR A 74 -10.56 3.62 2.85
CA THR A 74 -9.17 3.93 2.50
C THR A 74 -8.95 3.99 0.98
N LEU A 75 -9.53 3.05 0.22
CA LEU A 75 -9.46 3.07 -1.25
C LEU A 75 -10.08 4.34 -1.83
N VAL A 76 -11.26 4.74 -1.35
CA VAL A 76 -11.97 5.95 -1.81
C VAL A 76 -11.14 7.19 -1.54
N TYR A 77 -10.63 7.37 -0.32
CA TYR A 77 -9.83 8.55 0.01
C TYR A 77 -8.49 8.58 -0.73
N ALA A 78 -7.84 7.42 -0.91
CA ALA A 78 -6.61 7.33 -1.69
C ALA A 78 -6.83 7.73 -3.15
N CYS A 79 -7.88 7.21 -3.80
CA CYS A 79 -8.22 7.60 -5.17
C CYS A 79 -8.60 9.08 -5.28
N GLN A 80 -9.40 9.60 -4.34
CA GLN A 80 -9.72 11.03 -4.27
C GLN A 80 -8.46 11.90 -4.17
N ARG A 81 -7.50 11.46 -3.35
CA ARG A 81 -6.23 12.15 -3.16
C ARG A 81 -5.37 12.12 -4.42
N HIS A 82 -5.36 10.99 -5.13
CA HIS A 82 -4.64 10.83 -6.40
C HIS A 82 -5.20 11.67 -7.56
N LEU A 83 -6.41 12.24 -7.46
CA LEU A 83 -6.94 13.18 -8.46
C LEU A 83 -6.31 14.57 -8.38
N GLN A 84 -5.56 14.85 -7.34
CA GLN A 84 -5.03 16.18 -7.06
C GLN A 84 -3.51 16.20 -7.17
N HIS A 85 -2.98 17.37 -7.53
CA HIS A 85 -1.54 17.60 -7.69
C HIS A 85 -1.06 18.62 -6.66
N ILE A 86 0.16 18.43 -6.16
CA ILE A 86 0.82 19.39 -5.27
C ILE A 86 1.49 20.50 -6.08
N GLN A 87 2.11 21.47 -5.41
CA GLN A 87 2.57 22.73 -6.03
C GLN A 87 3.59 22.56 -7.16
N ASP A 88 4.43 21.53 -7.09
CA ASP A 88 5.43 21.20 -8.11
C ASP A 88 4.84 20.43 -9.30
N GLY A 89 3.53 20.17 -9.30
CA GLY A 89 2.83 19.42 -10.34
C GLY A 89 2.88 17.91 -10.16
N ALA A 90 3.52 17.38 -9.11
CA ALA A 90 3.48 15.96 -8.81
C ALA A 90 2.09 15.54 -8.32
N ARG A 91 1.67 14.33 -8.67
CA ARG A 91 0.42 13.75 -8.16
C ARG A 91 0.56 13.52 -6.65
N ALA A 92 -0.43 13.95 -5.89
CA ALA A 92 -0.39 13.80 -4.43
C ALA A 92 -0.38 12.31 -4.04
N GLY A 93 0.49 11.94 -3.10
CA GLY A 93 0.51 10.60 -2.50
C GLY A 93 -0.56 10.41 -1.42
N PHE A 94 -0.73 9.17 -0.99
CA PHE A 94 -1.61 8.80 0.12
C PHE A 94 -0.85 7.86 1.07
N PHE A 95 -0.95 8.11 2.38
CA PHE A 95 -0.27 7.33 3.40
C PHE A 95 -1.28 6.51 4.21
N ILE A 96 -1.10 5.18 4.23
CA ILE A 96 -1.93 4.26 5.01
C ILE A 96 -1.19 3.98 6.32
N GLY A 97 -1.61 4.68 7.39
CA GLY A 97 -0.99 4.62 8.72
C GLY A 97 -1.61 3.59 9.66
N ASP A 98 -2.55 2.78 9.18
CA ASP A 98 -3.30 1.84 10.02
C ASP A 98 -2.39 0.74 10.60
N GLY A 99 -2.80 0.22 11.76
CA GLY A 99 -2.10 -0.86 12.47
C GLY A 99 -1.94 -2.16 11.67
N ALA A 100 -1.18 -3.10 12.21
CA ALA A 100 -1.13 -4.46 11.65
C ALA A 100 -2.51 -5.15 11.77
N GLY A 101 -2.80 -6.12 10.90
CA GLY A 101 -4.05 -6.89 10.96
C GLY A 101 -5.22 -6.31 10.15
N VAL A 102 -5.23 -5.03 9.81
CA VAL A 102 -6.35 -4.39 9.05
C VAL A 102 -6.44 -4.78 7.57
N GLY A 103 -5.53 -5.62 7.08
CA GLY A 103 -5.46 -6.03 5.67
C GLY A 103 -5.02 -4.93 4.69
N LYS A 104 -3.94 -4.19 5.02
CA LYS A 104 -3.35 -3.18 4.13
C LYS A 104 -2.97 -3.73 2.75
N GLY A 105 -2.44 -4.95 2.68
CA GLY A 105 -2.09 -5.61 1.40
C GLY A 105 -3.30 -5.80 0.48
N ARG A 106 -4.45 -6.23 1.02
CA ARG A 106 -5.73 -6.29 0.29
C ARG A 106 -6.21 -4.91 -0.15
N THR A 107 -6.04 -3.88 0.68
CA THR A 107 -6.35 -2.49 0.31
C THR A 107 -5.51 -2.03 -0.89
N VAL A 108 -4.19 -2.31 -0.86
CA VAL A 108 -3.27 -2.03 -1.97
C VAL A 108 -3.67 -2.79 -3.23
N ALA A 109 -4.01 -4.08 -3.11
CA ALA A 109 -4.50 -4.87 -4.23
C ALA A 109 -5.78 -4.27 -4.84
N GLY A 110 -6.71 -3.77 -4.02
CA GLY A 110 -7.89 -3.03 -4.48
C GLY A 110 -7.55 -1.73 -5.22
N LEU A 111 -6.56 -0.98 -4.73
CA LEU A 111 -6.06 0.22 -5.43
C LEU A 111 -5.42 -0.12 -6.79
N ILE A 112 -4.66 -1.21 -6.87
CA ILE A 112 -4.10 -1.70 -8.13
C ILE A 112 -5.23 -2.11 -9.08
N TRP A 113 -6.25 -2.81 -8.58
CA TRP A 113 -7.41 -3.25 -9.37
C TRP A 113 -8.25 -2.09 -9.90
N GLU A 114 -8.46 -1.07 -9.08
CA GLU A 114 -9.12 0.18 -9.50
C GLU A 114 -8.31 0.89 -10.61
N ASN A 115 -7.00 1.03 -10.43
CA ASN A 115 -6.13 1.63 -11.45
C ASN A 115 -6.09 0.80 -12.75
N TRP A 116 -6.15 -0.53 -12.63
CA TRP A 116 -6.25 -1.42 -13.78
C TRP A 116 -7.50 -1.13 -14.61
N HIS A 117 -8.64 -0.89 -13.97
CA HIS A 117 -9.88 -0.50 -14.64
C HIS A 117 -9.83 0.90 -15.25
N HIS A 118 -8.95 1.79 -14.78
CA HIS A 118 -8.63 3.07 -15.42
C HIS A 118 -7.59 2.95 -16.56
N GLY A 119 -7.16 1.74 -16.91
CA GLY A 119 -6.15 1.52 -17.96
C GLY A 119 -4.71 1.80 -17.51
N ARG A 120 -4.48 2.06 -16.23
CA ARG A 120 -3.14 2.19 -15.63
C ARG A 120 -2.60 0.80 -15.32
N LYS A 121 -2.09 0.12 -16.34
CA LYS A 121 -1.73 -1.32 -16.32
C LYS A 121 -0.35 -1.63 -15.73
N LYS A 122 0.34 -0.67 -15.13
CA LYS A 122 1.68 -0.85 -14.58
C LYS A 122 1.70 -0.37 -13.13
N ALA A 123 2.22 -1.19 -12.22
CA ALA A 123 2.45 -0.80 -10.84
C ALA A 123 3.82 -1.30 -10.35
N LEU A 124 4.42 -0.53 -9.44
CA LEU A 124 5.61 -0.94 -8.70
C LEU A 124 5.20 -1.22 -7.25
N TRP A 125 5.52 -2.39 -6.73
CA TRP A 125 5.25 -2.74 -5.33
C TRP A 125 6.56 -3.03 -4.61
N ILE A 126 7.04 -2.04 -3.88
CA ILE A 126 8.32 -2.05 -3.17
C ILE A 126 8.07 -2.47 -1.73
N SER A 127 8.69 -3.56 -1.28
CA SER A 127 8.55 -4.07 0.08
C SER A 127 9.91 -4.41 0.69
N VAL A 128 9.92 -5.06 1.85
CA VAL A 128 11.13 -5.34 2.64
C VAL A 128 11.79 -6.67 2.30
N GLY A 129 11.00 -7.64 1.83
CA GLY A 129 11.44 -9.01 1.53
C GLY A 129 10.92 -9.49 0.19
N SER A 130 11.69 -10.30 -0.53
CA SER A 130 11.27 -10.83 -1.84
C SER A 130 10.12 -11.82 -1.75
N ASP A 131 9.99 -12.50 -0.62
CA ASP A 131 9.00 -13.56 -0.43
C ASP A 131 7.59 -12.98 -0.21
N LEU A 132 7.49 -11.72 0.21
CA LEU A 132 6.23 -10.96 0.29
C LEU A 132 5.55 -10.76 -1.08
N LYS A 133 6.23 -11.14 -2.16
CA LYS A 133 5.59 -11.29 -3.46
C LYS A 133 4.42 -12.28 -3.42
N PHE A 134 4.53 -13.37 -2.65
CA PHE A 134 3.47 -14.37 -2.55
C PHE A 134 2.25 -13.81 -1.82
N ASP A 135 2.47 -12.98 -0.80
CA ASP A 135 1.40 -12.20 -0.16
C ASP A 135 0.75 -11.23 -1.14
N ALA A 136 1.54 -10.46 -1.90
CA ALA A 136 1.00 -9.54 -2.91
C ALA A 136 0.18 -10.26 -4.01
N ARG A 137 0.62 -11.47 -4.42
CA ARG A 137 -0.15 -12.32 -5.34
C ARG A 137 -1.46 -12.79 -4.70
N ARG A 138 -1.41 -13.32 -3.47
CA ARG A 138 -2.60 -13.74 -2.72
C ARG A 138 -3.60 -12.60 -2.59
N ASP A 139 -3.14 -11.41 -2.19
CA ASP A 139 -4.01 -10.26 -1.98
C ASP A 139 -4.67 -9.79 -3.29
N LEU A 140 -3.99 -9.88 -4.45
CA LEU A 140 -4.60 -9.65 -5.76
C LEU A 140 -5.60 -10.75 -6.14
N ASP A 141 -5.33 -12.01 -5.80
CA ASP A 141 -6.26 -13.11 -6.06
C ASP A 141 -7.53 -13.00 -5.21
N ASP A 142 -7.40 -12.63 -3.94
CA ASP A 142 -8.52 -12.34 -3.03
C ASP A 142 -9.39 -11.18 -3.53
N MET A 143 -8.81 -10.25 -4.29
CA MET A 143 -9.53 -9.17 -4.98
C MET A 143 -10.20 -9.60 -6.29
N GLY A 144 -10.00 -10.84 -6.75
CA GLY A 144 -10.43 -11.30 -8.07
C GLY A 144 -9.55 -10.81 -9.23
N ALA A 145 -8.41 -10.15 -8.94
CA ALA A 145 -7.48 -9.58 -9.91
C ALA A 145 -6.41 -10.59 -10.37
N SER A 146 -6.79 -11.85 -10.59
CA SER A 146 -5.89 -12.93 -11.01
C SER A 146 -5.23 -12.68 -12.37
N CYS A 147 -5.86 -11.86 -13.22
CA CYS A 147 -5.30 -11.47 -14.53
C CYS A 147 -4.08 -10.53 -14.45
N ILE A 148 -3.82 -9.90 -13.30
CA ILE A 148 -2.68 -8.99 -13.13
C ILE A 148 -1.47 -9.80 -12.69
N GLU A 149 -0.52 -10.04 -13.57
CA GLU A 149 0.71 -10.77 -13.21
C GLU A 149 1.58 -10.03 -12.19
N VAL A 150 2.23 -10.79 -11.29
CA VAL A 150 3.22 -10.26 -10.34
C VAL A 150 4.60 -10.78 -10.72
N HIS A 151 5.50 -9.89 -11.09
CA HIS A 151 6.85 -10.22 -11.56
C HIS A 151 7.89 -9.88 -10.49
N ALA A 152 8.71 -10.86 -10.10
CA ALA A 152 9.75 -10.66 -9.11
C ALA A 152 10.97 -10.02 -9.78
N LEU A 153 11.27 -8.75 -9.52
CA LEU A 153 12.35 -8.03 -10.20
C LEU A 153 13.70 -8.76 -10.05
N ASN A 154 13.99 -9.32 -8.87
CA ASN A 154 15.23 -10.05 -8.60
C ASN A 154 15.39 -11.35 -9.41
N LYS A 155 14.32 -11.90 -9.97
CA LYS A 155 14.36 -13.07 -10.89
C LYS A 155 14.44 -12.66 -12.36
N LEU A 156 14.26 -11.38 -12.68
CA LEU A 156 14.34 -10.87 -14.04
C LEU A 156 15.79 -10.48 -14.37
N PRO A 157 16.25 -10.68 -15.62
CA PRO A 157 17.57 -10.24 -16.05
C PRO A 157 17.69 -8.71 -16.01
N TYR A 158 18.92 -8.19 -16.00
CA TYR A 158 19.21 -6.75 -16.10
C TYR A 158 19.06 -6.21 -17.55
N THR A 159 18.03 -6.65 -18.27
CA THR A 159 17.71 -6.20 -19.64
C THR A 159 16.41 -5.39 -19.64
N LYS A 160 15.97 -4.88 -20.79
CA LYS A 160 14.68 -4.17 -20.86
C LYS A 160 13.54 -5.18 -20.59
N LEU A 161 12.63 -4.82 -19.68
CA LEU A 161 11.58 -5.73 -19.20
C LEU A 161 10.51 -6.04 -20.26
N ASP A 162 10.24 -5.11 -21.16
CA ASP A 162 9.22 -5.19 -22.21
C ASP A 162 9.72 -5.84 -23.52
N THR A 163 10.95 -6.38 -23.51
CA THR A 163 11.51 -7.09 -24.69
C THR A 163 10.72 -8.34 -25.03
N LYS A 164 10.85 -8.83 -26.27
CA LYS A 164 10.27 -10.12 -26.68
C LYS A 164 10.72 -11.29 -25.81
N THR A 165 11.93 -11.22 -25.24
CA THR A 165 12.51 -12.28 -24.40
C THR A 165 11.99 -12.24 -22.96
N VAL A 166 11.84 -11.04 -22.37
CA VAL A 166 11.39 -10.91 -20.96
C VAL A 166 9.86 -10.82 -20.88
N GLY A 167 9.23 -10.14 -21.84
CA GLY A 167 7.77 -10.17 -22.04
C GLY A 167 6.94 -9.36 -21.05
N VAL A 168 7.55 -8.67 -20.08
CA VAL A 168 6.81 -7.95 -19.04
C VAL A 168 6.38 -6.59 -19.55
N ARG A 169 5.15 -6.51 -20.07
CA ARG A 169 4.57 -5.28 -20.65
C ARG A 169 3.65 -4.54 -19.68
N GLU A 170 2.99 -5.28 -18.80
CA GLU A 170 2.02 -4.81 -17.83
C GLU A 170 2.04 -5.72 -16.59
N GLY A 171 1.33 -5.33 -15.54
CA GLY A 171 1.27 -6.05 -14.27
C GLY A 171 1.97 -5.29 -13.14
N VAL A 172 2.31 -6.03 -12.09
CA VAL A 172 3.02 -5.54 -10.91
C VAL A 172 4.48 -5.99 -10.99
N ILE A 173 5.41 -5.04 -10.97
CA ILE A 173 6.81 -5.35 -10.64
C ILE A 173 6.95 -5.33 -9.12
N PHE A 174 7.18 -6.50 -8.53
CA PHE A 174 7.46 -6.65 -7.12
C PHE A 174 8.97 -6.60 -6.89
N LEU A 175 9.41 -5.75 -5.97
CA LEU A 175 10.81 -5.52 -5.67
C LEU A 175 11.03 -5.18 -4.20
N THR A 176 12.29 -5.26 -3.76
CA THR A 176 12.68 -4.82 -2.42
C THR A 176 13.28 -3.43 -2.44
N TYR A 177 13.31 -2.74 -1.31
CA TYR A 177 14.09 -1.49 -1.15
C TYR A 177 15.57 -1.67 -1.51
N SER A 178 16.16 -2.82 -1.20
CA SER A 178 17.54 -3.14 -1.60
C SER A 178 17.71 -3.32 -3.11
N SER A 179 16.65 -3.71 -3.82
CA SER A 179 16.69 -3.85 -5.27
C SER A 179 16.86 -2.50 -5.97
N LEU A 180 16.34 -1.39 -5.40
CA LEU A 180 16.45 -0.05 -6.00
C LEU A 180 17.91 0.39 -6.21
N ILE A 181 18.80 0.00 -5.31
CA ILE A 181 20.22 0.36 -5.34
C ILE A 181 21.09 -0.71 -6.01
N ALA A 182 20.49 -1.79 -6.53
CA ALA A 182 21.23 -2.90 -7.12
C ALA A 182 21.67 -2.60 -8.56
N SER A 183 22.86 -3.09 -8.91
CA SER A 183 23.45 -2.98 -10.24
C SER A 183 24.03 -4.31 -10.71
N SER A 184 24.04 -4.52 -12.03
CA SER A 184 24.79 -5.61 -12.66
C SER A 184 26.29 -5.30 -12.75
N ASP A 185 27.10 -6.32 -13.01
CA ASP A 185 28.55 -6.18 -13.25
C ASP A 185 28.87 -5.29 -14.45
N LYS A 186 27.92 -5.12 -15.38
CA LYS A 186 28.02 -4.26 -16.55
C LYS A 186 27.53 -2.82 -16.30
N GLY A 187 27.32 -2.46 -15.04
CA GLY A 187 26.94 -1.10 -14.62
C GLY A 187 25.47 -0.72 -14.78
N ARG A 188 24.62 -1.59 -15.33
CA ARG A 188 23.18 -1.32 -15.45
C ARG A 188 22.47 -1.46 -14.11
N THR A 189 21.75 -0.42 -13.69
CA THR A 189 21.04 -0.41 -12.39
C THR A 189 19.58 -0.88 -12.54
N ARG A 190 19.02 -1.39 -11.45
CA ARG A 190 17.57 -1.68 -11.37
C ARG A 190 16.73 -0.42 -11.48
N MET A 191 17.18 0.70 -10.89
CA MET A 191 16.52 2.00 -11.05
C MET A 191 16.30 2.36 -12.52
N GLN A 192 17.37 2.33 -13.33
CA GLN A 192 17.28 2.62 -14.77
C GLN A 192 16.33 1.66 -15.50
N GLN A 193 16.34 0.38 -15.12
CA GLN A 193 15.45 -0.63 -15.69
C GLN A 193 13.98 -0.34 -15.37
N LEU A 194 13.67 0.07 -14.13
CA LEU A 194 12.32 0.41 -13.69
C LEU A 194 11.80 1.67 -14.35
N VAL A 195 12.59 2.76 -14.36
CA VAL A 195 12.25 4.02 -15.03
C VAL A 195 11.99 3.77 -16.53
N GLN A 196 12.82 2.95 -17.16
CA GLN A 196 12.62 2.56 -18.56
C GLN A 196 11.32 1.76 -18.78
N TRP A 197 10.99 0.83 -17.89
CA TRP A 197 9.77 0.04 -18.00
C TRP A 197 8.52 0.88 -17.75
N CYS A 198 8.55 1.80 -16.78
CA CYS A 198 7.47 2.74 -16.52
C CYS A 198 7.24 3.64 -17.74
N GLY A 199 8.33 4.19 -18.30
CA GLY A 199 8.30 5.10 -19.43
C GLY A 199 7.83 6.51 -19.04
N SER A 200 7.97 7.46 -19.96
CA SER A 200 7.69 8.89 -19.70
C SER A 200 6.21 9.24 -19.51
N LYS A 201 5.30 8.32 -19.84
CA LYS A 201 3.84 8.48 -19.67
C LYS A 201 3.29 7.61 -18.54
N PHE A 202 4.14 7.22 -17.61
CA PHE A 202 3.71 6.42 -16.47
C PHE A 202 2.73 7.21 -15.61
N ASP A 203 1.53 6.66 -15.42
CA ASP A 203 0.48 7.19 -14.53
C ASP A 203 0.03 6.11 -13.53
N GLY A 204 0.82 5.04 -13.38
CA GLY A 204 0.54 3.90 -12.51
C GLY A 204 0.82 4.16 -11.04
N LEU A 205 0.64 3.15 -10.20
CA LEU A 205 0.93 3.24 -8.77
C LEU A 205 2.39 2.88 -8.47
N ILE A 206 3.01 3.63 -7.56
CA ILE A 206 4.25 3.25 -6.87
C ILE A 206 3.87 3.05 -5.41
N ILE A 207 3.95 1.81 -4.96
CA ILE A 207 3.59 1.42 -3.59
C ILE A 207 4.87 1.19 -2.80
N PHE A 208 4.98 1.90 -1.68
CA PHE A 208 6.00 1.72 -0.67
C PHE A 208 5.39 0.99 0.52
N ASP A 209 5.46 -0.34 0.49
CA ASP A 209 5.05 -1.19 1.59
C ASP A 209 6.11 -1.19 2.69
N GLU A 210 5.67 -1.22 3.95
CA GLU A 210 6.53 -1.07 5.14
C GLU A 210 7.48 0.16 5.03
N CYS A 211 6.97 1.31 4.57
CA CYS A 211 7.79 2.47 4.17
C CYS A 211 8.66 3.06 5.28
N HIS A 212 8.37 2.78 6.56
CA HIS A 212 9.27 3.10 7.66
C HIS A 212 10.65 2.40 7.53
N LYS A 213 10.74 1.33 6.74
CA LYS A 213 11.99 0.64 6.37
C LYS A 213 12.72 1.25 5.18
N ALA A 214 12.17 2.28 4.52
CA ALA A 214 12.80 2.98 3.40
C ALA A 214 14.15 3.66 3.76
N LYS A 215 14.53 3.65 5.04
CA LYS A 215 15.77 4.20 5.64
C LYS A 215 15.92 5.72 5.44
N ASN A 216 16.26 6.41 6.53
CA ASN A 216 16.37 7.87 6.69
C ASN A 216 16.70 8.66 5.43
N LEU A 217 15.66 9.08 4.70
CA LEU A 217 15.76 10.11 3.66
C LEU A 217 16.08 11.48 4.29
N VAL A 218 15.52 11.75 5.47
CA VAL A 218 15.88 12.89 6.33
C VAL A 218 16.76 12.35 7.47
N PRO A 219 18.08 12.52 7.41
CA PRO A 219 18.96 12.09 8.48
C PRO A 219 18.77 12.96 9.74
N GLU A 220 18.96 12.36 10.92
CA GLU A 220 19.21 13.12 12.15
C GLU A 220 20.42 14.06 11.93
N LYS A 221 20.43 15.23 12.61
CA LYS A 221 21.50 16.24 12.49
C LYS A 221 22.89 15.57 12.47
N GLY A 222 23.60 15.71 11.35
CA GLY A 222 24.98 15.23 11.18
C GLY A 222 25.15 13.87 10.48
N LYS A 223 24.08 13.15 10.14
CA LYS A 223 24.16 11.90 9.33
C LYS A 223 23.87 12.19 7.84
N LYS A 224 24.37 11.35 6.94
CA LYS A 224 24.02 11.39 5.50
C LYS A 224 22.79 10.52 5.24
N SER A 225 22.01 10.88 4.22
CA SER A 225 20.96 10.03 3.66
C SER A 225 21.53 8.67 3.26
N THR A 226 20.72 7.62 3.42
CA THR A 226 21.12 6.31 2.93
C THR A 226 20.89 6.24 1.43
N ARG A 227 21.72 5.47 0.70
CA ARG A 227 21.52 5.23 -0.75
C ARG A 227 20.12 4.68 -1.06
N THR A 228 19.54 3.91 -0.15
CA THR A 228 18.16 3.41 -0.27
C THR A 228 17.14 4.54 -0.15
N GLY A 229 17.31 5.46 0.81
CA GLY A 229 16.44 6.61 0.97
C GLY A 229 16.49 7.54 -0.26
N GLU A 230 17.69 7.83 -0.75
CA GLU A 230 17.89 8.60 -2.01
C GLU A 230 17.18 7.91 -3.18
N ALA A 231 17.38 6.60 -3.36
CA ALA A 231 16.71 5.87 -4.42
C ALA A 231 15.17 5.83 -4.29
N VAL A 232 14.63 5.90 -3.07
CA VAL A 232 13.19 6.02 -2.83
C VAL A 232 12.68 7.42 -3.20
N LEU A 233 13.47 8.47 -2.99
CA LEU A 233 13.14 9.81 -3.47
C LEU A 233 13.23 9.88 -4.99
N ASP A 234 14.27 9.31 -5.59
CA ASP A 234 14.54 9.40 -7.03
C ASP A 234 13.53 8.65 -7.92
N ILE A 235 12.82 7.65 -7.37
CA ILE A 235 11.80 6.88 -8.13
C ILE A 235 10.42 7.56 -8.12
N GLN A 236 10.19 8.54 -7.24
CA GLN A 236 8.93 9.29 -7.14
C GLN A 236 8.84 10.34 -8.25
#